data_AF-A0A453GGE0-F1
#
_entry.id   AF-A0A453GGE0-F1
#
_cell.length_a   1.000
_cell.length_b   1.000
_cell.length_c   1.000
_cell.angle_alpha   90.00
_cell.angle_beta   90.00
_cell.angle_gamma   90.00
#
_symmetry.space_group_name_H-M   'P 1'
#
loop_
_entity.id
_entity.type
_entity.pdbx_description
1 polymer ?
#
loop_
_entity_poly.entity_id
_entity_poly.type
_entity_poly.pdbx_seq_one_letter_code
_entity_poly.pdbx_strand_id
1 'polypeptide(L)'
;EERRANKVKAQEGDFQQDELNNSSTNGSKGAGWNELILQGMTILEKLVADQQNCSDICSTPGLLPKIMAPLNSETLIQDISINAWADIVNGSFKVLHRLICVPEWTGRWVHSEIASSEHAVSNLEEILDEGNRNVEELQMRAIEILTELALDMQTDLSSKTKEILLKKQLQIFLTDGEPEEHDSKFITERLKVTAGKTLALLAKTATVSALVVREYENIVEVLDAKNKIIYRTIAAEILENLCIHHKMDKEHVKTILLPKV
;
A
#
# COMPACT_ATOMS: atom_id res chain seq x y z
N GLU A 1 -20.52 -66.93 63.89
CA GLU A 1 -20.20 -67.47 62.57
C GLU A 1 -20.23 -66.39 61.52
N GLU A 2 -19.37 -66.58 60.54
CA GLU A 2 -18.75 -65.60 59.67
C GLU A 2 -19.49 -65.49 58.32
N ARG A 3 -19.67 -64.24 57.88
CA ARG A 3 -19.62 -63.69 56.51
C ARG A 3 -19.98 -64.54 55.26
N ARG A 4 -20.66 -63.79 54.35
CA ARG A 4 -20.50 -63.70 52.85
C ARG A 4 -21.12 -64.84 52.01
N ALA A 5 -21.67 -64.65 50.81
CA ALA A 5 -21.87 -63.50 49.91
C ALA A 5 -22.79 -63.91 48.70
N ASN A 6 -23.13 -62.91 47.86
CA ASN A 6 -23.65 -62.94 46.46
C ASN A 6 -25.20 -63.00 46.31
N LYS A 7 -25.87 -62.31 45.36
CA LYS A 7 -25.50 -61.97 43.97
C LYS A 7 -26.46 -60.93 43.32
N VAL A 8 -25.86 -59.94 42.63
CA VAL A 8 -26.20 -59.30 41.31
C VAL A 8 -27.36 -58.29 41.10
N LYS A 9 -26.99 -57.27 40.31
CA LYS A 9 -27.62 -56.03 39.80
C LYS A 9 -28.53 -56.19 38.56
N ALA A 10 -29.43 -55.21 38.37
CA ALA A 10 -29.74 -54.45 37.13
C ALA A 10 -30.49 -53.15 37.56
N GLN A 11 -29.99 -51.91 37.35
CA GLN A 11 -30.15 -50.99 36.19
C GLN A 11 -31.63 -50.63 35.96
N GLU A 12 -32.15 -49.42 36.18
CA GLU A 12 -31.96 -48.06 35.59
C GLU A 12 -32.33 -47.01 36.68
N GLY A 13 -32.00 -45.72 36.71
CA GLY A 13 -31.34 -44.73 35.86
C GLY A 13 -31.61 -43.36 36.51
N ASP A 14 -30.66 -42.44 36.53
CA ASP A 14 -30.94 -41.00 36.50
C ASP A 14 -29.67 -40.23 36.11
N PHE A 15 -29.83 -39.31 35.16
CA PHE A 15 -28.77 -38.50 34.57
C PHE A 15 -28.61 -37.22 35.39
N GLN A 16 -27.49 -37.08 36.11
CA GLN A 16 -27.05 -35.79 36.61
C GLN A 16 -26.23 -35.07 35.53
N GLN A 17 -26.62 -33.81 35.28
CA GLN A 17 -25.93 -32.85 34.43
C GLN A 17 -24.58 -32.49 35.05
N ASP A 18 -23.49 -32.86 34.38
CA ASP A 18 -22.22 -32.17 34.53
C ASP A 18 -22.02 -31.25 33.32
N GLU A 19 -22.23 -29.95 33.56
CA GLU A 19 -21.81 -28.87 32.66
C GLU A 19 -20.28 -28.86 32.57
N LEU A 20 -19.73 -29.50 31.53
CA LEU A 20 -18.36 -29.27 31.11
C LEU A 20 -18.33 -28.29 29.94
N ASN A 21 -17.87 -27.09 30.28
CA ASN A 21 -17.42 -26.00 29.40
C ASN A 21 -16.86 -26.49 28.06
N ASN A 22 -17.62 -26.28 26.99
CA ASN A 22 -17.12 -26.39 25.62
C ASN A 22 -17.29 -25.03 24.94
N SER A 23 -16.48 -24.04 25.35
CA SER A 23 -16.51 -22.69 24.78
C SER A 23 -15.13 -22.03 24.77
N SER A 24 -14.11 -22.68 24.20
CA SER A 24 -12.92 -21.95 23.73
C SER A 24 -11.96 -22.83 22.97
N THR A 25 -11.95 -22.76 21.63
CA THR A 25 -10.74 -23.07 20.85
C THR A 25 -10.70 -22.54 19.42
N ASN A 26 -11.68 -21.79 18.93
CA ASN A 26 -11.62 -21.26 17.55
C ASN A 26 -10.98 -19.87 17.43
N GLY A 27 -10.86 -19.10 18.53
CA GLY A 27 -10.24 -17.76 18.50
C GLY A 27 -8.70 -17.74 18.60
N SER A 28 -8.08 -18.79 19.17
CA SER A 28 -6.62 -18.80 19.44
C SER A 28 -5.78 -19.30 18.27
N LYS A 29 -6.30 -20.20 17.43
CA LYS A 29 -5.53 -20.77 16.30
C LYS A 29 -5.30 -19.75 15.19
N GLY A 30 -6.30 -18.95 14.81
CA GLY A 30 -6.18 -17.94 13.75
C GLY A 30 -5.18 -16.83 14.06
N ALA A 31 -5.12 -16.39 15.32
CA ALA A 31 -4.15 -15.40 15.77
C ALA A 31 -2.70 -15.88 15.63
N GLY A 32 -2.43 -17.15 15.95
CA GLY A 32 -1.09 -17.73 15.83
C GLY A 32 -0.60 -17.85 14.38
N TRP A 33 -1.49 -18.14 13.43
CA TRP A 33 -1.10 -18.18 12.01
C TRP A 33 -0.77 -16.80 11.45
N ASN A 34 -1.54 -15.78 11.82
CA ASN A 34 -1.28 -14.41 11.38
C ASN A 34 0.06 -13.89 11.92
N GLU A 35 0.41 -14.24 13.16
CA GLU A 35 1.72 -13.92 13.72
C GLU A 35 2.87 -14.56 12.92
N LEU A 36 2.75 -15.84 12.57
CA LEU A 36 3.75 -16.54 11.76
C LEU A 36 3.88 -15.96 10.35
N ILE A 37 2.75 -15.59 9.72
CA ILE A 37 2.76 -14.93 8.41
C ILE A 37 3.45 -13.57 8.49
N LEU A 38 3.12 -12.76 9.51
CA LEU A 38 3.73 -11.46 9.72
C LEU A 38 5.24 -11.57 9.98
N GLN A 39 5.68 -12.55 10.78
CA GLN A 39 7.09 -12.85 10.98
C GLN A 39 7.77 -13.23 9.66
N GLY A 40 7.13 -14.08 8.85
CA GLY A 40 7.60 -14.45 7.52
C GLY A 40 7.79 -13.22 6.62
N MET A 41 6.81 -12.32 6.55
CA MET A 41 6.90 -11.06 5.80
C MET A 41 8.02 -10.17 6.32
N THR A 42 8.18 -10.07 7.64
CA THR A 42 9.27 -9.28 8.26
C THR A 42 10.66 -9.81 7.91
N ILE A 43 10.81 -11.14 7.82
CA ILE A 43 12.07 -11.76 7.38
C ILE A 43 12.31 -11.45 5.90
N LEU A 44 11.30 -11.61 5.05
CA LEU A 44 11.40 -11.31 3.63
C LEU A 44 11.75 -9.84 3.38
N GLU A 45 11.11 -8.91 4.10
CA GLU A 45 11.38 -7.47 4.02
C GLU A 45 12.86 -7.15 4.26
N LYS A 46 13.48 -7.81 5.25
CA LYS A 46 14.91 -7.65 5.54
C LYS A 46 15.79 -8.27 4.47
N LEU A 47 15.39 -9.41 3.90
CA LEU A 47 16.17 -10.12 2.89
C LEU A 47 16.19 -9.37 1.56
N VAL A 48 15.07 -8.78 1.13
CA VAL A 48 14.98 -8.04 -0.14
C VAL A 48 15.78 -6.72 -0.14
N ALA A 49 16.39 -6.33 0.97
CA ALA A 49 17.38 -5.26 0.97
C ALA A 49 18.59 -5.60 0.08
N ASP A 50 18.96 -6.88 0.00
CA ASP A 50 20.02 -7.39 -0.86
C ASP A 50 19.48 -7.83 -2.24
N GLN A 51 20.17 -7.45 -3.31
CA GLN A 51 19.72 -7.70 -4.68
C GLN A 51 19.78 -9.19 -5.06
N GLN A 52 20.78 -9.94 -4.57
CA GLN A 52 20.88 -11.37 -4.85
C GLN A 52 19.71 -12.11 -4.18
N ASN A 53 19.38 -11.75 -2.95
CA ASN A 53 18.21 -12.30 -2.25
C ASN A 53 16.90 -12.05 -3.00
N CYS A 54 16.73 -10.87 -3.62
CA CYS A 54 15.56 -10.62 -4.47
C CYS A 54 15.46 -11.63 -5.61
N SER A 55 16.58 -11.91 -6.28
CA SER A 55 16.65 -12.88 -7.37
C SER A 55 16.31 -14.30 -6.90
N ASP A 56 16.87 -14.70 -5.75
CA ASP A 56 16.63 -16.02 -5.16
C ASP A 56 15.16 -16.18 -4.72
N ILE A 57 14.58 -15.15 -4.11
CA ILE A 57 13.17 -15.12 -3.69
C ILE A 57 12.24 -15.28 -4.89
N CYS A 58 12.46 -14.52 -5.96
CA CYS A 58 11.64 -14.59 -7.16
C CYS A 58 11.84 -15.89 -7.94
N SER A 59 13.04 -16.47 -7.92
CA SER A 59 13.33 -17.74 -8.58
C SER A 59 12.79 -18.95 -7.80
N THR A 60 12.47 -18.79 -6.52
CA THR A 60 11.93 -19.86 -5.66
C THR A 60 10.47 -20.14 -6.01
N PRO A 61 10.14 -21.35 -6.53
CA PRO A 61 8.77 -21.67 -6.95
C PRO A 61 7.75 -21.51 -5.82
N GLY A 62 6.66 -20.80 -6.11
CA GLY A 62 5.54 -20.61 -5.18
C GLY A 62 5.78 -19.57 -4.09
N LEU A 63 6.96 -18.94 -4.01
CA LEU A 63 7.22 -17.89 -3.01
C LEU A 63 6.61 -16.55 -3.43
N LEU A 64 6.80 -16.09 -4.67
CA LEU A 64 6.18 -14.85 -5.15
C LEU A 64 4.63 -14.88 -5.05
N PRO A 65 3.91 -15.94 -5.47
CA PRO A 65 2.46 -16.01 -5.27
C PRO A 65 2.04 -15.88 -3.81
N LYS A 66 2.82 -16.39 -2.84
CA LYS A 66 2.53 -16.23 -1.40
C LYS A 66 2.77 -14.79 -0.93
N ILE A 67 3.80 -14.13 -1.45
CA ILE A 67 4.08 -12.71 -1.18
C ILE A 67 2.96 -11.84 -1.76
N MET A 68 2.47 -12.17 -2.96
CA MET A 68 1.38 -11.46 -3.64
C MET A 68 -0.02 -11.80 -3.12
N ALA A 69 -0.18 -12.87 -2.34
CA ALA A 69 -1.51 -13.33 -1.90
C ALA A 69 -2.29 -12.25 -1.12
N PRO A 70 -1.69 -11.49 -0.17
CA PRO A 70 -2.42 -10.40 0.49
C PRO A 70 -2.90 -9.33 -0.49
N LEU A 71 -2.07 -8.95 -1.49
CA LEU A 71 -2.43 -7.98 -2.52
C LEU A 71 -3.55 -8.48 -3.45
N ASN A 72 -3.62 -9.79 -3.72
CA ASN A 72 -4.65 -10.38 -4.58
C ASN A 72 -5.91 -10.82 -3.82
N SER A 73 -6.02 -10.51 -2.52
CA SER A 73 -7.20 -10.90 -1.74
C SER A 73 -8.45 -10.15 -2.23
N GLU A 74 -9.52 -10.87 -2.54
CA GLU A 74 -10.83 -10.27 -2.87
C GLU A 74 -11.42 -9.50 -1.68
N THR A 75 -11.01 -9.85 -0.46
CA THR A 75 -11.50 -9.25 0.78
C THR A 75 -10.53 -8.24 1.38
N LEU A 76 -9.49 -7.82 0.64
CA LEU A 76 -8.41 -6.97 1.16
C LEU A 76 -8.96 -5.76 1.93
N ILE A 77 -9.85 -4.98 1.32
CA ILE A 77 -10.39 -3.75 1.92
C ILE A 77 -11.20 -4.04 3.19
N GLN A 78 -11.95 -5.14 3.23
CA GLN A 78 -12.66 -5.53 4.45
C GLN A 78 -11.68 -6.02 5.53
N ASP A 79 -10.65 -6.77 5.14
CA ASP A 79 -9.73 -7.41 6.08
C ASP A 79 -8.74 -6.42 6.69
N ILE A 80 -8.33 -5.35 5.98
CA ILE A 80 -7.45 -4.30 6.56
C ILE A 80 -8.14 -3.52 7.69
N SER A 81 -9.47 -3.60 7.82
CA SER A 81 -10.18 -3.08 9.00
C SER A 81 -9.91 -3.91 10.27
N ILE A 82 -9.31 -5.10 10.12
CA ILE A 82 -8.87 -5.99 11.19
C ILE A 82 -7.38 -5.76 11.44
N ASN A 83 -7.02 -5.27 12.63
CA ASN A 83 -5.66 -4.77 12.91
C ASN A 83 -4.50 -5.71 12.53
N ALA A 84 -4.62 -7.03 12.75
CA ALA A 84 -3.53 -7.96 12.44
C ALA A 84 -3.29 -8.18 10.93
N TRP A 85 -4.31 -7.96 10.10
CA TRP A 85 -4.20 -8.18 8.66
C TRP A 85 -3.59 -6.98 7.95
N ALA A 86 -3.86 -5.76 8.43
CA ALA A 86 -3.24 -4.54 7.91
C ALA A 86 -1.70 -4.63 7.94
N ASP A 87 -1.12 -5.17 9.03
CA ASP A 87 0.33 -5.38 9.15
C ASP A 87 0.87 -6.40 8.15
N ILE A 88 0.12 -7.50 7.91
CA ILE A 88 0.49 -8.53 6.92
C ILE A 88 0.48 -7.96 5.50
N VAL A 89 -0.58 -7.22 5.14
CA VAL A 89 -0.69 -6.56 3.83
C VAL A 89 0.44 -5.54 3.67
N ASN A 90 0.74 -4.75 4.72
CA ASN A 90 1.81 -3.77 4.69
C ASN A 90 3.19 -4.43 4.51
N GLY A 91 3.44 -5.54 5.22
CA GLY A 91 4.65 -6.35 5.04
C GLY A 91 4.78 -6.87 3.61
N SER A 92 3.69 -7.42 3.04
CA SER A 92 3.64 -7.84 1.64
C SER A 92 3.97 -6.69 0.68
N PHE A 93 3.34 -5.52 0.86
CA PHE A 93 3.56 -4.35 0.00
C PHE A 93 5.00 -3.84 0.05
N LYS A 94 5.62 -3.82 1.25
CA LYS A 94 7.04 -3.44 1.41
C LYS A 94 7.96 -4.39 0.64
N VAL A 95 7.71 -5.69 0.73
CA VAL A 95 8.46 -6.70 -0.01
C VAL A 95 8.26 -6.51 -1.52
N LEU A 96 7.01 -6.39 -1.99
CA LEU A 96 6.69 -6.21 -3.41
C LEU A 96 7.31 -4.95 -4.00
N HIS A 97 7.15 -3.80 -3.33
CA HIS A 97 7.77 -2.55 -3.78
C HIS A 97 9.28 -2.70 -3.96
N ARG A 98 9.97 -3.33 -3.00
CA ARG A 98 11.41 -3.55 -3.12
C ARG A 98 11.77 -4.50 -4.27
N LEU A 99 11.00 -5.56 -4.49
CA LEU A 99 11.23 -6.51 -5.59
C LEU A 99 11.04 -5.84 -6.96
N ILE A 100 10.01 -5.00 -7.11
CA ILE A 100 9.70 -4.22 -8.31
C ILE A 100 10.85 -3.27 -8.66
N CYS A 101 11.43 -2.58 -7.66
CA CYS A 101 12.55 -1.65 -7.86
C CYS A 101 13.88 -2.30 -8.26
N VAL A 102 13.97 -3.63 -8.42
CA VAL A 102 15.19 -4.30 -8.86
C VAL A 102 15.36 -4.12 -10.38
N PRO A 103 16.46 -3.51 -10.88
CA PRO A 103 16.61 -3.20 -12.32
C PRO A 103 16.66 -4.41 -13.27
N GLU A 104 16.91 -5.59 -12.73
CA GLU A 104 17.12 -6.83 -13.49
C GLU A 104 15.81 -7.47 -13.95
N TRP A 105 15.91 -8.62 -14.62
CA TRP A 105 14.77 -9.44 -15.04
C TRP A 105 13.75 -9.65 -13.91
N THR A 106 14.25 -9.86 -12.69
CA THR A 106 13.44 -10.08 -11.50
C THR A 106 12.40 -8.98 -11.25
N GLY A 107 12.81 -7.71 -11.27
CA GLY A 107 11.87 -6.62 -11.06
C GLY A 107 10.84 -6.54 -12.19
N ARG A 108 11.29 -6.59 -13.45
CA ARG A 108 10.39 -6.58 -14.62
C ARG A 108 9.35 -7.71 -14.60
N TRP A 109 9.74 -8.89 -14.14
CA TRP A 109 8.80 -10.00 -13.98
C TRP A 109 7.74 -9.67 -12.92
N VAL A 110 8.14 -9.21 -11.73
CA VAL A 110 7.19 -8.84 -10.66
C VAL A 110 6.29 -7.67 -11.09
N HIS A 111 6.81 -6.68 -11.81
CA HIS A 111 6.02 -5.63 -12.47
C HIS A 111 4.90 -6.23 -13.31
N SER A 112 5.24 -7.16 -14.20
CA SER A 112 4.28 -7.80 -15.10
C SER A 112 3.24 -8.64 -14.34
N GLU A 113 3.62 -9.37 -13.30
CA GLU A 113 2.69 -10.17 -12.49
C GLU A 113 1.66 -9.28 -11.78
N ILE A 114 2.07 -8.11 -11.26
CA ILE A 114 1.15 -7.20 -10.60
C ILE A 114 0.27 -6.47 -11.63
N ALA A 115 0.86 -5.92 -12.69
CA ALA A 115 0.14 -5.15 -13.69
C ALA A 115 -0.89 -5.99 -14.48
N SER A 116 -0.66 -7.30 -14.61
CA SER A 116 -1.59 -8.22 -15.29
C SER A 116 -2.72 -8.73 -14.41
N SER A 117 -2.66 -8.52 -13.09
CA SER A 117 -3.72 -8.90 -12.17
C SER A 117 -4.70 -7.75 -11.96
N GLU A 118 -5.90 -7.86 -12.54
CA GLU A 118 -6.98 -6.88 -12.34
C GLU A 118 -7.33 -6.70 -10.86
N HIS A 119 -7.34 -7.79 -10.09
CA HIS A 119 -7.59 -7.75 -8.64
C HIS A 119 -6.50 -6.98 -7.89
N ALA A 120 -5.22 -7.22 -8.21
CA ALA A 120 -4.12 -6.51 -7.57
C ALA A 120 -4.18 -5.01 -7.87
N VAL A 121 -4.43 -4.63 -9.11
CA VAL A 121 -4.55 -3.23 -9.52
C VAL A 121 -5.77 -2.56 -8.88
N SER A 122 -6.94 -3.20 -8.89
CA SER A 122 -8.16 -2.67 -8.23
C SER A 122 -7.93 -2.46 -6.73
N ASN A 123 -7.32 -3.43 -6.06
CA ASN A 123 -7.00 -3.31 -4.63
C ASN A 123 -6.06 -2.14 -4.33
N LEU A 124 -5.03 -1.93 -5.16
CA LEU A 124 -4.13 -0.77 -5.02
C LEU A 124 -4.91 0.54 -5.22
N GLU A 125 -5.78 0.61 -6.23
CA GLU A 125 -6.65 1.78 -6.48
C GLU A 125 -7.57 2.08 -5.29
N GLU A 126 -8.25 1.06 -4.75
CA GLU A 126 -9.17 1.19 -3.60
C GLU A 126 -8.44 1.66 -2.33
N ILE A 127 -7.21 1.19 -2.10
CA ILE A 127 -6.38 1.66 -0.98
C ILE A 127 -6.02 3.15 -1.12
N LEU A 128 -5.88 3.68 -2.33
CA LEU A 128 -5.62 5.12 -2.52
C LEU A 128 -6.79 5.99 -2.02
N ASP A 129 -8.01 5.47 -2.08
CA ASP A 129 -9.22 6.17 -1.64
C ASP A 129 -9.43 6.10 -0.13
N GLU A 130 -8.90 5.06 0.54
CA GLU A 130 -9.12 4.84 1.96
C GLU A 130 -8.68 6.06 2.81
N GLY A 131 -9.63 6.55 3.61
CA GLY A 131 -9.50 7.78 4.41
C GLY A 131 -8.98 7.51 5.83
N ASN A 132 -8.86 6.25 6.20
CA ASN A 132 -8.51 5.84 7.55
C ASN A 132 -7.02 6.06 7.86
N ARG A 133 -6.73 6.79 8.94
CA ARG A 133 -5.36 7.00 9.44
C ARG A 133 -4.62 5.68 9.71
N ASN A 134 -5.34 4.61 10.04
CA ASN A 134 -4.74 3.31 10.36
C ASN A 134 -4.15 2.60 9.14
N VAL A 135 -4.39 3.09 7.93
CA VAL A 135 -3.86 2.50 6.68
C VAL A 135 -2.94 3.44 5.91
N GLU A 136 -2.48 4.54 6.53
CA GLU A 136 -1.59 5.50 5.87
C GLU A 136 -0.36 4.84 5.24
N GLU A 137 0.28 3.91 5.96
CA GLU A 137 1.45 3.21 5.43
C GLU A 137 1.10 2.35 4.20
N LEU A 138 -0.09 1.72 4.20
CA LEU A 138 -0.60 0.99 3.05
C LEU A 138 -0.84 1.93 1.87
N GLN A 139 -1.43 3.10 2.13
CA GLN A 139 -1.67 4.11 1.11
C GLN A 139 -0.36 4.61 0.49
N MET A 140 0.66 4.89 1.32
CA MET A 140 2.00 5.26 0.86
C MET A 140 2.60 4.17 -0.03
N ARG A 141 2.53 2.91 0.39
CA ARG A 141 3.07 1.78 -0.38
C ARG A 141 2.29 1.53 -1.67
N ALA A 142 0.98 1.71 -1.67
CA ALA A 142 0.16 1.60 -2.87
C ALA A 142 0.54 2.67 -3.89
N ILE A 143 0.75 3.93 -3.45
CA ILE A 143 1.25 5.02 -4.30
C ILE A 143 2.60 4.66 -4.91
N GLU A 144 3.53 4.16 -4.10
CA GLU A 144 4.87 3.77 -4.55
C GLU A 144 4.82 2.63 -5.58
N ILE A 145 4.10 1.54 -5.30
CA ILE A 145 3.93 0.40 -6.23
C ILE A 145 3.32 0.88 -7.54
N LEU A 146 2.18 1.58 -7.51
CA LEU A 146 1.52 2.07 -8.72
C LEU A 146 2.39 3.06 -9.50
N THR A 147 3.23 3.84 -8.82
CA THR A 147 4.19 4.75 -9.46
C THR A 147 5.25 3.98 -10.23
N GLU A 148 5.86 2.96 -9.62
CA GLU A 148 6.82 2.10 -10.31
C GLU A 148 6.17 1.44 -11.53
N LEU A 149 4.98 0.85 -11.37
CA LEU A 149 4.23 0.28 -12.49
C LEU A 149 3.97 1.33 -13.59
N ALA A 150 3.58 2.55 -13.24
CA ALA A 150 3.30 3.60 -14.20
C ALA A 150 4.56 4.10 -14.95
N LEU A 151 5.74 4.03 -14.34
CA LEU A 151 7.02 4.38 -14.94
C LEU A 151 7.53 3.32 -15.93
N ASP A 152 7.17 2.05 -15.72
CA ASP A 152 7.59 0.96 -16.62
C ASP A 152 6.79 0.99 -17.94
N MET A 153 7.45 1.46 -19.00
CA MET A 153 6.90 1.54 -20.35
C MET A 153 6.56 0.15 -20.95
N GLN A 154 7.05 -0.94 -20.37
CA GLN A 154 6.73 -2.31 -20.82
C GLN A 154 5.44 -2.84 -20.19
N THR A 155 4.95 -2.23 -19.10
CA THR A 155 3.68 -2.61 -18.49
C THR A 155 2.52 -1.92 -19.18
N ASP A 156 1.45 -2.68 -19.46
CA ASP A 156 0.20 -2.15 -19.99
C ASP A 156 -0.71 -1.63 -18.87
N LEU A 157 -0.14 -0.84 -17.96
CA LEU A 157 -0.94 -0.22 -16.89
C LEU A 157 -1.90 0.79 -17.52
N SER A 158 -3.20 0.58 -17.27
CA SER A 158 -4.27 1.33 -17.95
C SER A 158 -4.14 2.84 -17.75
N SER A 159 -4.51 3.61 -18.77
CA SER A 159 -4.57 5.09 -18.66
C SER A 159 -5.50 5.55 -17.53
N LYS A 160 -6.57 4.78 -17.25
CA LYS A 160 -7.50 5.05 -16.14
C LYS A 160 -6.80 4.93 -14.78
N THR A 161 -6.04 3.86 -14.57
CA THR A 161 -5.26 3.64 -13.33
C THR A 161 -4.23 4.75 -13.12
N LYS A 162 -3.51 5.14 -14.20
CA LYS A 162 -2.55 6.26 -14.16
C LYS A 162 -3.24 7.58 -13.78
N GLU A 163 -4.43 7.83 -14.32
CA GLU A 163 -5.22 9.02 -13.98
C GLU A 163 -5.71 9.00 -12.53
N ILE A 164 -6.17 7.85 -12.02
CA ILE A 164 -6.57 7.69 -10.60
C ILE A 164 -5.39 8.01 -9.67
N LEU A 165 -4.23 7.38 -9.92
CA LEU A 165 -3.00 7.61 -9.17
C LEU A 165 -2.64 9.10 -9.13
N LEU A 166 -2.64 9.75 -10.30
CA LEU A 166 -2.26 11.17 -10.40
C LEU A 166 -3.22 12.10 -9.67
N LYS A 167 -4.54 11.89 -9.84
CA LYS A 167 -5.54 12.69 -9.12
C LYS A 167 -5.36 12.55 -7.62
N LYS A 168 -5.05 11.34 -7.12
CA LYS A 168 -4.81 11.10 -5.70
C LYS A 168 -3.55 11.74 -5.20
N GLN A 169 -2.43 11.62 -5.92
CA GLN A 169 -1.18 12.28 -5.56
C GLN A 169 -1.33 13.80 -5.54
N LEU A 170 -1.98 14.39 -6.55
CA LEU A 170 -2.26 15.83 -6.63
C LEU A 170 -3.16 16.28 -5.48
N GLN A 171 -4.27 15.57 -5.22
CA GLN A 171 -5.15 15.84 -4.08
C GLN A 171 -4.36 15.86 -2.77
N ILE A 172 -3.57 14.81 -2.51
CA ILE A 172 -2.80 14.68 -1.27
C ILE A 172 -1.72 15.77 -1.14
N PHE A 173 -0.99 16.03 -2.23
CA PHE A 173 0.12 16.98 -2.23
C PHE A 173 -0.34 18.44 -2.15
N LEU A 174 -1.49 18.77 -2.71
CA LEU A 174 -2.03 20.13 -2.74
C LEU A 174 -2.97 20.44 -1.57
N THR A 175 -3.33 19.45 -0.74
CA THR A 175 -4.18 19.69 0.43
C THR A 175 -3.49 20.64 1.42
N ASP A 176 -4.15 21.73 1.78
CA ASP A 176 -3.70 22.66 2.82
C ASP A 176 -3.83 22.04 4.21
N GLY A 177 -2.77 22.17 5.00
CA GLY A 177 -2.52 21.35 6.19
C GLY A 177 -3.12 21.88 7.50
N GLU A 178 -4.23 22.60 7.48
CA GLU A 178 -4.93 22.94 8.72
C GLU A 178 -6.09 21.97 8.95
N PRO A 179 -6.00 21.11 9.99
CA PRO A 179 -7.10 20.21 10.33
C PRO A 179 -8.27 21.04 10.86
N GLU A 180 -9.33 21.17 10.07
CA GLU A 180 -10.63 21.53 10.64
C GLU A 180 -11.05 20.40 11.58
N GLU A 181 -11.36 20.77 12.83
CA GLU A 181 -11.39 19.89 14.01
C GLU A 181 -12.33 18.67 13.93
N HIS A 182 -13.18 18.55 12.90
CA HIS A 182 -14.25 17.56 12.93
C HIS A 182 -14.50 16.68 11.71
N ASP A 183 -13.96 16.93 10.51
CA ASP A 183 -14.28 16.07 9.33
C ASP A 183 -13.23 15.98 8.21
N SER A 184 -12.07 16.64 8.34
CA SER A 184 -11.03 16.62 7.31
C SER A 184 -10.18 15.34 7.39
N LYS A 185 -10.01 14.65 6.24
CA LYS A 185 -9.07 13.52 6.05
C LYS A 185 -7.68 13.99 6.49
N PHE A 186 -7.21 13.54 7.66
CA PHE A 186 -5.90 13.93 8.20
C PHE A 186 -4.78 13.39 7.31
N ILE A 187 -4.16 14.27 6.53
CA ILE A 187 -3.00 13.95 5.69
C ILE A 187 -1.74 14.25 6.49
N THR A 188 -0.94 13.23 6.80
CA THR A 188 0.36 13.46 7.42
C THR A 188 1.37 14.04 6.45
N GLU A 189 2.40 14.65 7.02
CA GLU A 189 3.57 15.09 6.25
C GLU A 189 4.22 13.92 5.48
N ARG A 190 4.28 12.70 6.04
CA ARG A 190 4.87 11.54 5.35
C ARG A 190 4.11 11.20 4.08
N LEU A 191 2.79 11.07 4.17
CA LEU A 191 1.94 10.78 3.02
C LEU A 191 2.00 11.91 1.98
N LYS A 192 1.96 13.17 2.43
CA LYS A 192 2.11 14.35 1.57
C LYS A 192 3.44 14.36 0.81
N VAL A 193 4.54 14.04 1.50
CA VAL A 193 5.88 13.93 0.91
C VAL A 193 5.97 12.77 -0.08
N THR A 194 5.43 11.59 0.24
CA THR A 194 5.41 10.44 -0.68
C THR A 194 4.64 10.75 -1.94
N ALA A 195 3.42 11.31 -1.82
CA ALA A 195 2.61 11.71 -2.95
C ALA A 195 3.33 12.72 -3.86
N GLY A 196 3.94 13.76 -3.28
CA GLY A 196 4.67 14.76 -4.06
C GLY A 196 5.94 14.22 -4.72
N LYS A 197 6.75 13.40 -4.04
CA LYS A 197 7.97 12.80 -4.63
C LYS A 197 7.64 11.87 -5.79
N THR A 198 6.64 11.01 -5.61
CA THR A 198 6.19 10.09 -6.65
C THR A 198 5.54 10.83 -7.83
N LEU A 199 4.83 11.93 -7.57
CA LEU A 199 4.36 12.84 -8.62
C LEU A 199 5.51 13.48 -9.40
N ALA A 200 6.59 13.90 -8.73
CA ALA A 200 7.79 14.44 -9.39
C ALA A 200 8.45 13.40 -10.32
N LEU A 201 8.51 12.14 -9.90
CA LEU A 201 9.00 11.04 -10.75
C LEU A 201 8.14 10.87 -12.01
N LEU A 202 6.82 10.84 -11.85
CA LEU A 202 5.90 10.66 -12.97
C LEU A 202 5.88 11.86 -13.93
N ALA A 203 6.15 13.07 -13.43
CA ALA A 203 6.28 14.29 -14.22
C ALA A 203 7.43 14.25 -15.23
N LYS A 204 8.25 13.19 -15.28
CA LYS A 204 9.23 12.95 -16.35
C LYS A 204 8.63 12.32 -17.60
N THR A 205 7.40 11.80 -17.52
CA THR A 205 6.74 11.06 -18.60
C THR A 205 5.72 11.93 -19.37
N ALA A 206 5.62 11.72 -20.69
CA ALA A 206 4.84 12.60 -21.58
C ALA A 206 3.31 12.46 -21.42
N THR A 207 2.82 11.27 -21.05
CA THR A 207 1.37 10.99 -20.94
C THR A 207 0.76 11.53 -19.64
N VAL A 208 1.55 11.61 -18.59
CA VAL A 208 1.13 11.98 -17.23
C VAL A 208 1.03 13.49 -17.06
N SER A 209 1.83 14.26 -17.79
CA SER A 209 1.95 15.69 -17.62
C SER A 209 0.70 16.49 -17.93
N ALA A 210 -0.17 16.03 -18.84
CA ALA A 210 -1.36 16.79 -19.20
C ALA A 210 -2.28 17.03 -17.98
N LEU A 211 -2.32 16.10 -17.02
CA LEU A 211 -3.08 16.26 -15.78
C LEU A 211 -2.34 17.16 -14.78
N VAL A 212 -1.03 16.97 -14.61
CA VAL A 212 -0.21 17.77 -13.69
C VAL A 212 -0.15 19.25 -14.13
N VAL A 213 -0.13 19.51 -15.44
CA VAL A 213 -0.14 20.85 -16.02
C VAL A 213 -1.42 21.61 -15.70
N ARG A 214 -2.56 20.91 -15.50
CA ARG A 214 -3.82 21.58 -15.09
C ARG A 214 -3.73 22.13 -13.67
N GLU A 215 -2.93 21.50 -12.82
CA GLU A 215 -2.68 21.92 -11.44
C GLU A 215 -1.43 22.80 -11.31
N TYR A 216 -0.88 23.29 -12.43
CA TYR A 216 0.38 24.05 -12.45
C TYR A 216 0.35 25.25 -11.50
N GLU A 217 -0.71 26.05 -11.53
CA GLU A 217 -0.83 27.22 -10.65
C GLU A 217 -0.84 26.82 -9.18
N ASN A 218 -1.61 25.79 -8.83
CA ASN A 218 -1.67 25.24 -7.48
C ASN A 218 -0.29 24.73 -7.01
N ILE A 219 0.49 24.08 -7.90
CA ILE A 219 1.85 23.63 -7.59
C ILE A 219 2.79 24.83 -7.40
N VAL A 220 2.63 25.91 -8.18
CA VAL A 220 3.41 27.15 -8.00
C VAL A 220 3.08 27.81 -6.65
N GLU A 221 1.84 27.76 -6.19
CA GLU A 221 1.48 28.27 -4.86
C GLU A 221 2.19 27.53 -3.73
N VAL A 222 2.52 26.24 -3.90
CA VAL A 222 3.30 25.48 -2.92
C VAL A 222 4.71 26.07 -2.72
N LEU A 223 5.28 26.78 -3.70
CA LEU A 223 6.58 27.44 -3.58
C LEU A 223 6.61 28.60 -2.57
N ASP A 224 5.44 29.10 -2.17
CA ASP A 224 5.31 30.23 -1.25
C ASP A 224 6.13 30.02 0.04
N ALA A 225 6.79 31.08 0.51
CA ALA A 225 7.68 31.03 1.66
C ALA A 225 6.99 30.58 2.96
N LYS A 226 5.66 30.69 3.05
CA LYS A 226 4.86 30.16 4.17
C LYS A 226 4.89 28.64 4.28
N ASN A 227 5.16 27.93 3.17
CA ASN A 227 5.17 26.48 3.13
C ASN A 227 6.49 25.88 3.65
N LYS A 228 6.41 24.64 4.15
CA LYS A 228 7.59 23.90 4.61
C LYS A 228 8.59 23.71 3.45
N ILE A 229 9.88 23.80 3.77
CA ILE A 229 10.98 23.67 2.79
C ILE A 229 10.89 22.38 1.97
N ILE A 230 10.47 21.27 2.58
CA ILE A 230 10.34 19.98 1.91
C ILE A 230 9.25 20.01 0.83
N TYR A 231 8.11 20.66 1.08
CA TYR A 231 7.04 20.80 0.08
C TYR A 231 7.47 21.70 -1.06
N ARG A 232 8.16 22.81 -0.75
CA ARG A 232 8.71 23.74 -1.73
C ARG A 232 9.74 23.05 -2.64
N THR A 233 10.61 22.22 -2.07
CA THR A 233 11.63 21.46 -2.81
C THR A 233 10.97 20.47 -3.78
N ILE A 234 9.95 19.74 -3.31
CA ILE A 234 9.20 18.79 -4.15
C ILE A 234 8.44 19.51 -5.25
N ALA A 235 7.77 20.63 -4.93
CA ALA A 235 7.06 21.43 -5.93
C ALA A 235 8.01 21.96 -7.02
N ALA A 236 9.19 22.44 -6.62
CA ALA A 236 10.23 22.86 -7.56
C ALA A 236 10.68 21.71 -8.47
N GLU A 237 10.87 20.51 -7.92
CA GLU A 237 11.24 19.32 -8.72
C GLU A 237 10.14 18.92 -9.71
N ILE A 238 8.86 18.98 -9.30
CA ILE A 238 7.73 18.75 -10.22
C ILE A 238 7.75 19.77 -11.37
N LEU A 239 7.85 21.06 -11.05
CA LEU A 239 7.83 22.14 -12.02
C LEU A 239 9.05 22.10 -12.96
N GLU A 240 10.22 21.74 -12.44
CA GLU A 240 11.42 21.51 -13.24
C GLU A 240 11.20 20.39 -14.25
N ASN A 241 10.71 19.23 -13.81
CA ASN A 241 10.42 18.10 -14.70
C ASN A 241 9.38 18.48 -15.76
N LEU A 242 8.35 19.26 -15.41
CA LEU A 242 7.37 19.77 -16.38
C LEU A 242 8.01 20.71 -17.41
N CYS A 243 8.92 21.60 -16.99
CA CYS A 243 9.60 22.51 -17.91
C CYS A 243 10.57 21.78 -18.86
N ILE A 244 11.25 20.74 -18.38
CA ILE A 244 12.21 19.96 -19.17
C ILE A 244 11.48 19.05 -20.16
N HIS A 245 10.45 18.35 -19.71
CA HIS A 245 9.83 17.25 -20.45
C HIS A 245 8.57 17.66 -21.21
N HIS A 246 8.01 18.83 -20.94
CA HIS A 246 6.78 19.31 -21.57
C HIS A 246 6.95 20.71 -22.13
N LYS A 247 6.30 20.97 -23.27
CA LYS A 247 6.29 22.30 -23.89
C LYS A 247 5.36 23.21 -23.10
N MET A 248 5.84 23.68 -21.95
CA MET A 248 5.17 24.72 -21.17
C MET A 248 5.15 26.04 -21.94
N ASP A 249 4.06 26.78 -21.80
CA ASP A 249 3.96 28.10 -22.41
C ASP A 249 4.94 29.06 -21.72
N LYS A 250 5.77 29.71 -22.53
CA LYS A 250 6.85 30.58 -22.05
C LYS A 250 6.31 31.78 -21.29
N GLU A 251 5.14 32.30 -21.68
CA GLU A 251 4.52 33.41 -20.97
C GLU A 251 4.00 32.96 -19.60
N HIS A 252 3.36 31.78 -19.49
CA HIS A 252 2.95 31.22 -18.19
C HIS A 252 4.13 30.99 -17.24
N VAL A 253 5.26 30.46 -17.73
CA VAL A 253 6.48 30.31 -16.91
C VAL A 253 6.97 31.68 -16.42
N LYS A 254 6.99 32.68 -17.30
CA LYS A 254 7.51 34.01 -16.99
C LYS A 254 6.62 34.79 -16.02
N THR A 255 5.30 34.68 -16.13
CA THR A 255 4.35 35.50 -15.35
C THR A 255 3.96 34.85 -14.03
N ILE A 256 3.97 33.52 -13.94
CA ILE A 256 3.45 32.79 -12.76
C ILE A 256 4.60 32.18 -11.93
N LEU A 257 5.56 31.51 -12.57
CA LEU A 257 6.63 30.79 -11.86
C LEU A 257 7.78 31.70 -11.45
N LEU A 258 8.35 32.48 -12.37
CA LEU A 258 9.53 33.31 -12.07
C LEU A 258 9.36 34.28 -10.89
N PRO A 259 8.18 34.87 -10.61
CA PRO A 259 8.01 35.73 -9.43
C PRO A 259 8.09 34.99 -8.07
N LYS A 260 7.99 33.65 -8.06
CA LYS A 260 7.97 32.83 -6.85
C LYS A 260 9.31 32.15 -6.53
N VAL A 261 10.28 32.23 -7.46
CA VAL A 261 11.64 31.64 -7.35
C VAL A 261 12.67 32.74 -7.14
#